data_AF-A0A955ZQA1-F1
#
_entry.id   AF-A0A955ZQA1-F1
#
_cell.length_a   1.000
_cell.length_b   1.000
_cell.length_c   1.000
_cell.angle_alpha   90.00
_cell.angle_beta   90.00
_cell.angle_gamma   90.00
#
_symmetry.space_group_name_H-M   'P 1'
#
loop_
_entity.id
_entity.type
_entity.pdbx_description
1 polymer ?
#
loop_
_entity_poly.entity_id
_entity_poly.type
_entity_poly.pdbx_seq_one_letter_code
_entity_poly.pdbx_strand_id
1 'polypeptide(L)'
;MRFYILRNQVVVPASSAKEFGEWVETADRVVDHTRVADIEVSTVFLGIDHQFFAGPPLLFETMVFGGDLDQTCRRCSTWDEAVAQHEEILSEVLNRVYGYYKPG
;
A
#
# COMPACT_ATOMS: atom_id res chain seq x y z
N MET A 1 20.30 2.83 -0.10
CA MET A 1 18.94 2.53 0.37
C MET A 1 18.45 3.74 1.15
N ARG A 2 17.27 4.28 0.82
CA ARG A 2 16.66 5.42 1.52
C ARG A 2 15.50 4.90 2.37
N PHE A 3 15.40 5.41 3.59
CA PHE A 3 14.39 5.01 4.56
C PHE A 3 13.45 6.17 4.85
N TYR A 4 12.18 5.85 5.04
CA TYR A 4 11.10 6.79 5.27
C TYR A 4 10.22 6.26 6.41
N ILE A 5 9.63 7.19 7.15
CA ILE A 5 8.67 6.91 8.22
C ILE A 5 7.43 7.77 8.02
N LEU A 6 6.35 7.45 8.72
CA LEU A 6 5.14 8.27 8.73
C LEU A 6 5.06 9.13 10.00
N ARG A 7 4.64 10.38 9.82
CA ARG A 7 4.22 11.30 10.88
C ARG A 7 2.83 11.80 10.51
N ASN A 8 1.80 11.32 11.20
CA ASN A 8 0.39 11.63 10.88
C ASN A 8 0.09 11.46 9.38
N GLN A 9 0.39 10.26 8.84
CA GLN A 9 0.19 9.90 7.42
C GLN A 9 1.05 10.70 6.41
N VAL A 10 1.92 11.61 6.87
CA VAL A 10 2.90 12.29 6.02
C VAL A 10 4.20 11.51 5.98
N VAL A 11 4.68 11.25 4.77
CA VAL A 11 5.99 10.64 4.52
C VAL A 11 7.09 11.62 4.88
N VAL A 12 8.01 11.20 5.76
CA VAL A 12 9.23 11.95 6.08
C VAL A 12 10.46 11.06 5.94
N PRO A 13 11.60 11.57 5.43
CA PRO A 13 12.85 10.82 5.41
C PRO A 13 13.28 10.48 6.84
N ALA A 14 13.68 9.23 7.07
CA ALA A 14 14.33 8.86 8.33
C ALA A 14 15.75 9.46 8.36
N SER A 15 16.14 10.00 9.50
CA SER A 15 17.48 10.55 9.75
C SER A 15 18.56 9.47 9.79
N SER A 16 18.19 8.21 10.07
CA SER A 16 19.09 7.06 10.08
C SER A 16 18.37 5.73 9.90
N ALA A 17 19.13 4.67 9.56
CA ALA A 17 18.61 3.30 9.56
C ALA A 17 18.17 2.84 10.96
N LYS A 18 18.81 3.36 12.02
CA LYS A 18 18.44 3.08 13.42
C LYS A 18 17.07 3.65 13.76
N GLU A 19 16.82 4.92 13.41
CA GLU A 19 15.50 5.54 13.59
C GLU A 19 14.42 4.76 12.82
N PHE A 20 14.72 4.38 11.57
CA PHE A 20 13.80 3.58 10.79
C PHE A 20 13.48 2.24 11.47
N GLY A 21 14.50 1.52 11.95
CA GLY A 21 14.31 0.26 12.66
C GLY A 21 13.44 0.41 13.92
N GLU A 22 13.77 1.37 14.77
CA GLU A 22 13.01 1.67 16.00
C GLU A 22 11.56 2.07 15.69
N TRP A 23 11.34 2.81 14.61
CA TRP A 23 10.00 3.19 14.17
C TRP A 23 9.20 1.99 13.65
N VAL A 24 9.79 1.14 12.80
CA VAL A 24 9.11 -0.03 12.22
C VAL A 24 8.66 -1.02 13.29
N GLU A 25 9.39 -1.14 14.40
CA GLU A 25 9.04 -2.07 15.50
C GLU A 25 7.68 -1.77 16.15
N THR A 26 7.23 -0.51 16.09
CA THR A 26 6.03 -0.06 16.83
C THR A 26 4.99 0.65 15.96
N ALA A 27 5.34 1.02 14.73
CA ALA A 27 4.46 1.75 13.85
C ALA A 27 3.35 0.87 13.28
N ASP A 28 2.13 1.41 13.26
CA ASP A 28 1.09 0.93 12.36
C ASP A 28 1.42 1.42 10.93
N ARG A 29 1.54 0.45 10.03
CA ARG A 29 1.90 0.67 8.62
C ARG A 29 0.77 0.29 7.67
N VAL A 30 -0.38 -0.13 8.20
CA VAL A 30 -1.54 -0.48 7.37
C VAL A 30 -2.23 0.82 6.98
N VAL A 31 -2.39 1.03 5.67
CA VAL A 31 -3.23 2.10 5.13
C VAL A 31 -4.67 1.64 5.12
N ASP A 32 -4.91 0.45 4.55
CA ASP A 32 -6.21 -0.20 4.55
C ASP A 32 -6.05 -1.71 4.30
N HIS A 33 -7.04 -2.49 4.73
CA HIS A 33 -7.08 -3.93 4.56
C HIS A 33 -8.54 -4.41 4.44
N THR A 34 -8.91 -4.88 3.25
CA THR A 34 -10.26 -5.34 2.95
C THR A 34 -10.26 -6.81 2.55
N ARG A 35 -11.21 -7.59 3.09
CA ARG A 35 -11.40 -9.00 2.73
C ARG A 35 -12.74 -9.18 2.02
N VAL A 36 -12.70 -9.78 0.82
CA VAL A 36 -13.88 -10.08 -0.02
C VAL A 36 -13.88 -11.58 -0.30
N ALA A 37 -14.83 -12.31 0.29
CA ALA A 37 -14.83 -13.78 0.27
C ALA A 37 -13.50 -14.37 0.80
N ASP A 38 -12.74 -15.06 -0.05
CA ASP A 38 -11.41 -15.62 0.22
C ASP A 38 -10.25 -14.75 -0.28
N ILE A 39 -10.54 -13.56 -0.82
CA ILE A 39 -9.57 -12.61 -1.38
C ILE A 39 -9.24 -11.53 -0.34
N GLU A 40 -7.96 -11.18 -0.22
CA GLU A 40 -7.49 -10.07 0.62
C GLU A 40 -6.88 -8.98 -0.25
N VAL A 41 -7.26 -7.72 0.00
CA VAL A 41 -6.63 -6.52 -0.56
C VAL A 41 -5.94 -5.81 0.60
N SER A 42 -4.61 -5.73 0.58
CA SER A 42 -3.82 -5.13 1.65
C SER A 42 -3.00 -3.98 1.12
N THR A 43 -3.17 -2.80 1.70
CA THR A 43 -2.38 -1.61 1.38
C THR A 43 -1.53 -1.21 2.58
N VAL A 44 -0.23 -1.15 2.39
CA VAL A 44 0.74 -0.90 3.46
C VAL A 44 1.80 0.12 3.06
N PHE A 45 2.35 0.79 4.07
CA PHE A 45 3.56 1.58 3.95
C PHE A 45 4.81 0.69 4.12
N LEU A 46 5.67 0.69 3.10
CA LEU A 46 6.92 -0.07 3.07
C LEU A 46 8.05 0.61 3.83
N GLY A 47 8.11 1.95 3.75
CA GLY A 47 9.18 2.75 4.36
C GLY A 47 10.58 2.58 3.76
N ILE A 48 10.71 1.72 2.74
CA ILE A 48 11.92 1.56 1.92
C ILE A 48 11.55 1.94 0.49
N ASP A 49 12.41 2.73 -0.15
CA ASP A 49 12.22 3.15 -1.53
C ASP A 49 12.37 1.97 -2.51
N HIS A 50 11.27 1.60 -3.15
CA HIS A 50 11.21 0.56 -4.20
C HIS A 50 11.32 1.14 -5.62
N GLN A 51 11.64 2.43 -5.78
CA GLN A 51 11.95 3.02 -7.07
C GLN A 51 13.39 2.70 -7.48
N PHE A 52 13.54 1.76 -8.42
CA PHE A 52 14.87 1.35 -8.93
C PHE A 52 15.41 2.24 -10.05
N PHE A 53 14.57 3.10 -10.63
CA PHE A 53 14.91 3.99 -11.74
C PHE A 53 14.68 5.46 -11.37
N ALA A 54 14.54 6.34 -12.37
CA ALA A 54 14.21 7.74 -12.14
C ALA A 54 12.73 7.89 -11.75
N GLY A 55 12.44 8.70 -10.72
CA GLY A 55 11.09 9.00 -10.31
C GLY A 55 10.96 9.36 -8.83
N PRO A 56 9.75 9.64 -8.35
CA PRO A 56 9.46 9.74 -6.93
C PRO A 56 9.64 8.38 -6.24
N PRO A 57 9.89 8.36 -4.92
CA PRO A 57 10.07 7.12 -4.18
C PRO A 57 8.78 6.32 -4.11
N LEU A 58 8.86 5.00 -4.32
CA LEU A 58 7.71 4.10 -4.22
C LEU A 58 7.70 3.50 -2.81
N LEU A 59 6.80 4.01 -1.96
CA LEU A 59 6.83 3.80 -0.51
C LEU A 59 5.60 3.10 0.03
N PHE A 60 4.57 2.95 -0.78
CA PHE A 60 3.36 2.22 -0.46
C PHE A 60 3.17 1.11 -1.48
N GLU A 61 2.52 0.03 -1.06
CA GLU A 61 2.02 -0.97 -1.99
C GLU A 61 0.62 -1.41 -1.62
N THR A 62 -0.16 -1.71 -2.66
CA THR A 62 -1.41 -2.45 -2.55
C THR A 62 -1.22 -3.80 -3.21
N MET A 63 -1.45 -4.88 -2.45
CA MET A 63 -1.31 -6.26 -2.92
C MET A 63 -2.63 -7.02 -2.75
N VAL A 64 -2.96 -7.82 -3.76
CA VAL A 64 -4.09 -8.75 -3.74
C VAL A 64 -3.58 -10.17 -3.49
N PHE A 65 -4.22 -10.88 -2.57
CA PHE A 65 -3.97 -12.28 -2.28
C PHE A 65 -5.23 -13.09 -2.57
N GLY A 66 -5.13 -14.07 -3.46
CA GLY A 66 -6.24 -14.94 -3.88
C GLY A 66 -7.10 -14.39 -5.03
N GLY A 67 -8.00 -15.24 -5.53
CA GLY A 67 -8.92 -14.92 -6.62
C GLY A 67 -8.26 -14.62 -7.97
N ASP A 68 -9.03 -14.01 -8.87
CA ASP A 68 -8.62 -13.71 -10.25
C ASP A 68 -7.48 -12.68 -10.37
N LEU A 69 -7.29 -11.85 -9.35
CA LEU A 69 -6.30 -10.77 -9.32
C LEU A 69 -5.12 -11.09 -8.39
N ASP A 70 -4.94 -12.35 -7.99
CA ASP A 70 -3.83 -12.78 -7.12
C ASP A 70 -2.48 -12.27 -7.64
N GLN A 71 -1.61 -11.89 -6.71
CA GLN A 71 -0.29 -11.28 -6.97
C GLN A 71 -0.34 -9.92 -7.68
N THR A 72 -1.52 -9.32 -7.91
CA THR A 72 -1.59 -7.92 -8.34
C THR A 72 -0.96 -7.06 -7.27
N CYS A 73 0.14 -6.39 -7.62
CA CYS A 73 0.87 -5.49 -6.75
C CYS A 73 1.07 -4.16 -7.46
N ARG A 74 0.51 -3.08 -6.91
CA ARG A 74 0.75 -1.70 -7.38
C ARG A 74 1.45 -0.93 -6.27
N ARG A 75 2.24 0.08 -6.66
CA ARG A 75 2.99 0.93 -5.74
C ARG A 75 2.72 2.40 -6.03
N CYS A 76 2.78 3.22 -4.99
CA CYS A 76 2.62 4.68 -5.08
C CYS A 76 3.49 5.39 -4.04
N SER A 77 3.46 6.72 -4.05
CA SER A 77 4.44 7.56 -3.33
C SER A 77 3.86 8.20 -2.08
N THR A 78 2.55 8.41 -2.02
CA THR A 78 1.87 9.14 -0.95
C THR A 78 0.74 8.33 -0.30
N TRP A 79 0.35 8.73 0.91
CA TRP A 79 -0.75 8.09 1.64
C TRP A 79 -2.08 8.21 0.89
N ASP A 80 -2.40 9.41 0.38
CA ASP A 80 -3.64 9.64 -0.36
C ASP A 80 -3.71 8.83 -1.66
N GLU A 81 -2.59 8.70 -2.38
CA GLU A 81 -2.50 7.80 -3.53
C GLU A 81 -2.69 6.34 -3.12
N ALA A 82 -2.21 5.93 -1.94
CA ALA A 82 -2.36 4.56 -1.45
C ALA A 82 -3.82 4.24 -1.11
N VAL A 83 -4.55 5.19 -0.51
CA VAL A 83 -6.00 5.07 -0.26
C VAL A 83 -6.75 4.94 -1.59
N ALA A 84 -6.51 5.84 -2.54
CA ALA A 84 -7.16 5.79 -3.85
C ALA A 84 -6.83 4.48 -4.60
N GLN A 85 -5.57 4.04 -4.54
CA GLN A 85 -5.13 2.78 -5.13
C GLN A 85 -5.82 1.56 -4.50
N HIS A 86 -6.08 1.57 -3.19
CA HIS A 86 -6.85 0.54 -2.51
C HIS A 86 -8.27 0.46 -3.05
N GLU A 87 -8.96 1.61 -3.13
CA GLU A 87 -10.35 1.69 -3.62
C GLU A 87 -10.48 1.22 -5.07
N GLU A 88 -9.53 1.59 -5.93
CA GLU A 88 -9.47 1.15 -7.32
C GLU A 88 -9.32 -0.38 -7.41
N ILE A 89 -8.34 -0.95 -6.71
CA ILE A 89 -8.10 -2.40 -6.73
C ILE A 89 -9.26 -3.17 -6.10
N LEU A 90 -9.83 -2.66 -5.00
CA LEU A 90 -11.01 -3.25 -4.38
C LEU A 90 -12.19 -3.24 -5.34
N SER A 91 -12.40 -2.16 -6.09
CA SER A 91 -13.43 -2.10 -7.12
C SER A 91 -13.20 -3.13 -8.23
N GLU A 92 -11.94 -3.34 -8.66
CA GLU A 92 -11.60 -4.41 -9.60
C GLU A 92 -11.91 -5.80 -9.02
N VAL A 93 -11.56 -6.07 -7.75
CA VAL A 93 -11.87 -7.33 -7.05
C VAL A 93 -13.37 -7.56 -6.97
N LEU A 94 -14.15 -6.57 -6.53
CA LEU A 94 -15.60 -6.67 -6.40
C LEU A 94 -16.27 -6.95 -7.75
N ASN A 95 -15.79 -6.33 -8.83
CA ASN A 95 -16.24 -6.60 -10.19
C ASN A 95 -16.01 -8.06 -10.62
N ARG A 96 -14.87 -8.66 -10.22
CA ARG A 96 -14.55 -10.07 -10.53
C ARG A 96 -15.41 -11.04 -9.73
N VAL A 97 -15.67 -10.71 -8.46
CA VAL A 97 -16.43 -11.60 -7.56
C VAL A 97 -17.93 -11.56 -7.84
N TYR A 98 -18.50 -10.36 -8.06
CA TYR A 98 -19.96 -10.18 -8.09
C TYR A 98 -20.53 -9.77 -9.46
N GLY A 99 -19.69 -9.58 -10.48
CA GLY A 99 -20.10 -8.89 -11.70
C GLY A 99 -20.13 -7.36 -11.50
N TYR A 100 -20.67 -6.62 -12.47
CA TYR A 100 -20.56 -5.15 -12.52
C TYR A 100 -20.95 -4.45 -11.20
N TYR A 101 -19.96 -4.06 -10.42
CA TYR A 101 -20.06 -3.32 -9.16
C TYR A 101 -19.92 -1.82 -9.45
N LYS A 102 -20.90 -1.03 -9.04
CA LYS A 102 -20.79 0.43 -8.96
C LYS A 102 -20.63 0.81 -7.49
N PRO A 103 -19.51 1.43 -7.08
CA PRO A 103 -19.46 2.08 -5.77
C PRO A 103 -20.55 3.16 -5.70
N GLY A 104 -21.27 3.20 -4.58
CA GLY A 104 -22.37 4.12 -4.30
C GLY A 104 -21.93 5.43 -3.69
#